data_AF-A0A0B8PEX6-F1
#
_entry.id   AF-A0A0B8PEX6-F1
#
_cell.length_a   1.000
_cell.length_b   1.000
_cell.length_c   1.000
_cell.angle_alpha   90.00
_cell.angle_beta   90.00
_cell.angle_gamma   90.00
#
_symmetry.space_group_name_H-M   'P 1'
#
loop_
_entity.id
_entity.type
_entity.pdbx_description
1 polymer ?
#
loop_
_entity_poly.entity_id
_entity_poly.type
_entity_poly.pdbx_seq_one_letter_code
_entity_poly.pdbx_strand_id
1 'polypeptide(L)'
;MQAITQDIATFLRLSDGANTVINLEHDDSEFAHTLIEALRREGIGVSQGNPMDYLNLRYRVEKFNERQFFVSATLSDGRTLSRIWVLNNNALIPLKTRAYGVNNE
;
A
#
# COMPACT_ATOMS: atom_id res chain seq x y z
N MET A 1 8.46 6.31 6.69
CA MET A 1 7.68 5.54 5.69
C MET A 1 7.05 4.26 6.23
N GLN A 2 7.67 3.59 7.21
CA GLN A 2 7.21 2.31 7.77
C GLN A 2 5.71 2.25 8.19
N ALA A 3 5.16 3.34 8.73
CA ALA A 3 3.74 3.38 9.10
C ALA A 3 2.79 3.23 7.89
N ILE A 4 3.14 3.85 6.76
CA ILE A 4 2.34 3.80 5.52
C ILE A 4 2.40 2.41 4.91
N THR A 5 3.61 1.84 4.79
CA THR A 5 3.80 0.51 4.20
C THR A 5 3.14 -0.57 5.04
N GLN A 6 3.19 -0.46 6.37
CA GLN A 6 2.49 -1.35 7.27
C GLN A 6 0.96 -1.25 7.13
N ASP A 7 0.40 -0.06 6.93
CA ASP A 7 -1.05 0.14 6.71
C ASP A 7 -1.49 -0.54 5.40
N ILE A 8 -0.72 -0.39 4.31
CA ILE A 8 -0.97 -1.08 3.03
C ILE A 8 -0.92 -2.60 3.23
N ALA A 9 0.12 -3.12 3.87
CA ALA A 9 0.27 -4.56 4.10
C ALA A 9 -0.87 -5.14 4.96
N THR A 10 -1.27 -4.41 6.00
CA THR A 10 -2.40 -4.78 6.87
C THR A 10 -3.71 -4.79 6.09
N PHE A 11 -3.96 -3.77 5.26
CA PHE A 11 -5.13 -3.73 4.38
C PHE A 11 -5.20 -4.96 3.46
N LEU A 12 -4.09 -5.32 2.83
CA LEU A 12 -4.02 -6.48 1.94
C LEU A 12 -4.25 -7.79 2.70
N ARG A 13 -3.63 -7.95 3.88
CA ARG A 13 -3.85 -9.12 4.73
C ARG A 13 -5.31 -9.27 5.15
N LEU A 14 -5.97 -8.16 5.50
CA LEU A 14 -7.39 -8.19 5.87
C LEU A 14 -8.29 -8.49 4.65
N SER A 15 -7.84 -8.18 3.44
CA SER A 15 -8.63 -8.35 2.22
C SER A 15 -8.46 -9.73 1.56
N ASP A 16 -7.25 -10.29 1.59
CA ASP A 16 -6.90 -11.56 0.90
C ASP A 16 -6.41 -12.68 1.85
N GLY A 17 -6.11 -12.35 3.10
CA GLY A 17 -5.49 -13.29 4.03
C GLY A 17 -3.97 -13.41 3.88
N ALA A 18 -3.34 -14.09 4.84
CA ALA A 18 -1.89 -14.13 5.02
C ALA A 18 -1.13 -15.16 4.16
N ASN A 19 -1.65 -15.54 2.99
CA ASN A 19 -1.01 -16.53 2.09
C ASN A 19 -1.15 -16.19 0.60
N THR A 20 -1.46 -14.92 0.29
CA THR A 20 -1.53 -14.47 -1.11
C THR A 20 -0.15 -14.09 -1.63
N VAL A 21 0.03 -14.14 -2.94
CA VAL A 21 1.19 -13.58 -3.62
C VAL A 21 0.71 -12.37 -4.42
N ILE A 22 1.36 -11.23 -4.21
CA ILE A 22 1.07 -9.97 -4.89
C ILE A 22 2.23 -9.63 -5.82
N ASN A 23 1.93 -9.23 -7.05
CA ASN A 23 2.91 -8.63 -7.93
C ASN A 23 3.08 -7.15 -7.55
N LEU A 24 4.31 -6.73 -7.30
CA LEU A 24 4.66 -5.33 -7.09
C LEU A 24 5.55 -4.87 -8.26
N GLU A 25 5.16 -3.79 -8.93
CA GLU A 25 6.08 -3.04 -9.79
C GLU A 25 7.09 -2.34 -8.88
N HIS A 26 8.30 -2.90 -8.79
CA HIS A 26 9.37 -2.41 -7.92
C HIS A 26 10.21 -1.40 -8.71
N ASP A 27 10.26 -0.17 -8.20
CA ASP A 27 10.96 0.97 -8.81
C ASP A 27 12.32 1.25 -8.13
N ASP A 28 12.87 0.28 -7.39
CA ASP A 28 14.08 0.41 -6.56
C ASP A 28 14.05 1.55 -5.51
N SER A 29 12.88 2.13 -5.24
CA SER A 29 12.76 3.16 -4.21
C SER A 29 12.85 2.56 -2.79
N GLU A 30 13.33 3.36 -1.84
CA GLU A 30 13.31 3.00 -0.40
C GLU A 30 11.90 2.61 0.06
N PHE A 31 10.87 3.27 -0.49
CA PHE A 31 9.49 2.93 -0.22
C PHE A 31 9.12 1.53 -0.70
N ALA A 32 9.48 1.17 -1.94
CA ALA A 32 9.24 -0.16 -2.49
C ALA A 32 9.90 -1.24 -1.63
N HIS A 33 11.17 -1.06 -1.25
CA HIS A 33 11.86 -1.99 -0.35
C HIS A 33 11.15 -2.14 1.00
N THR A 34 10.78 -1.02 1.63
CA THR A 34 10.07 -1.03 2.92
C THR A 34 8.68 -1.69 2.80
N LEU A 35 8.00 -1.52 1.66
CA LEU A 35 6.70 -2.14 1.39
C LEU A 35 6.82 -3.66 1.23
N ILE A 36 7.81 -4.13 0.47
CA ILE A 36 8.06 -5.58 0.32
C ILE A 36 8.31 -6.23 1.68
N GLU A 37 9.11 -5.60 2.53
CA GLU A 37 9.36 -6.11 3.88
C GLU A 37 8.10 -6.15 4.75
N ALA A 38 7.24 -5.13 4.66
CA ALA A 38 5.98 -5.08 5.40
C ALA A 38 5.02 -6.19 4.93
N LEU A 39 4.90 -6.39 3.61
CA LEU A 39 4.08 -7.46 3.04
C LEU A 39 4.54 -8.85 3.53
N ARG A 40 5.85 -9.12 3.46
CA ARG A 40 6.41 -10.39 3.94
C ARG A 40 6.18 -10.63 5.43
N ARG A 41 6.25 -9.58 6.25
CA ARG A 41 5.94 -9.66 7.69
C ARG A 41 4.48 -10.03 7.96
N GLU A 42 3.57 -9.63 7.08
CA GLU A 42 2.15 -9.98 7.13
C GLU A 42 1.84 -11.36 6.50
N GLY A 43 2.85 -12.13 6.09
CA GLY A 43 2.71 -13.43 5.45
C GLY A 43 2.41 -13.36 3.94
N ILE A 44 2.46 -12.19 3.34
CA ILE A 44 2.16 -11.99 1.92
C ILE A 44 3.42 -12.22 1.10
N GLY A 45 3.34 -13.15 0.14
CA GLY A 45 4.39 -13.36 -0.86
C GLY A 45 4.46 -12.19 -1.83
N VAL A 46 5.67 -11.87 -2.29
CA VAL A 46 5.88 -10.80 -3.26
C VAL A 46 6.55 -11.36 -4.49
N SER A 47 5.93 -11.12 -5.64
CA SER A 47 6.48 -11.38 -6.97
C SER A 47 6.84 -10.05 -7.65
N GLN A 48 7.82 -10.09 -8.54
CA GLN A 48 8.24 -8.95 -9.37
C GLN A 48 8.24 -9.39 -10.83
N GLY A 49 7.67 -8.55 -11.72
CA GLY A 49 7.67 -8.80 -13.16
C GLY A 49 6.70 -9.88 -13.65
N ASN A 50 5.79 -10.37 -12.79
CA ASN A 50 4.77 -11.37 -13.17
C ASN A 50 3.35 -10.81 -12.96
N PRO A 51 2.97 -9.69 -13.63
CA PRO A 51 1.66 -9.05 -13.43
C PRO A 51 0.48 -9.86 -13.98
N MET A 52 0.74 -10.89 -14.79
CA MET A 52 -0.30 -11.77 -15.35
C MET A 52 -0.62 -12.96 -14.44
N ASP A 53 0.29 -13.32 -13.53
CA ASP A 53 0.17 -14.50 -12.68
C ASP A 53 -0.40 -14.17 -11.29
N TYR A 54 -0.27 -12.92 -10.86
CA TYR A 54 -0.66 -12.45 -9.54
C TYR A 54 -1.36 -11.11 -9.60
N LEU A 55 -2.14 -10.79 -8.56
CA LEU A 55 -2.76 -9.47 -8.44
C LEU A 55 -1.68 -8.38 -8.41
N ASN A 56 -1.82 -7.39 -9.28
CA ASN A 56 -0.85 -6.31 -9.39
C ASN A 56 -1.20 -5.19 -8.42
N LEU A 57 -0.28 -4.84 -7.53
CA LEU A 57 -0.40 -3.73 -6.59
C LEU A 57 0.30 -2.51 -7.15
N ARG A 58 -0.49 -1.45 -7.38
CA ARG A 58 0.02 -0.12 -7.72
C ARG A 58 -0.15 0.80 -6.53
N TYR A 59 0.92 1.48 -6.14
CA TYR A 59 0.86 2.50 -5.09
C TYR A 59 1.23 3.87 -5.65
N ARG A 60 0.72 4.91 -5.00
CA ARG A 60 1.07 6.31 -5.28
C ARG A 60 1.20 7.04 -3.96
N VAL A 61 2.26 7.82 -3.82
CA VAL A 61 2.48 8.72 -2.69
C VAL A 61 2.61 10.12 -3.26
N GLU A 62 1.67 11.00 -2.93
CA GLU A 62 1.65 12.38 -3.38
C GLU A 62 1.80 13.32 -2.20
N LYS A 63 2.67 14.32 -2.33
CA LYS A 63 2.84 15.36 -1.33
C LYS A 63 1.83 16.48 -1.60
N PHE A 64 0.93 16.74 -0.66
CA PHE A 64 0.06 17.93 -0.71
C PHE A 64 0.78 19.17 -0.18
N ASN A 65 1.54 19.01 0.90
CA ASN A 65 2.42 20.04 1.45
C ASN A 65 3.53 19.38 2.28
N GLU A 66 4.39 20.17 2.93
CA GLU A 66 5.51 19.66 3.73
C GLU A 66 5.15 18.64 4.82
N ARG A 67 3.90 18.66 5.29
CA ARG A 67 3.44 17.82 6.38
C ARG A 67 2.30 16.90 6.00
N GLN A 68 1.83 16.89 4.75
CA GLN A 68 0.66 16.12 4.34
C GLN A 68 0.89 15.36 3.05
N PHE A 69 0.50 14.10 3.05
CA PHE A 69 0.71 13.18 1.94
C PHE A 69 -0.58 12.41 1.66
N PHE A 70 -0.97 12.33 0.40
CA PHE A 70 -1.98 11.38 -0.05
C PHE A 70 -1.30 10.08 -0.45
N VAL A 71 -1.79 8.97 0.06
CA VAL A 71 -1.32 7.64 -0.29
C VAL A 71 -2.49 6.87 -0.85
N SER A 72 -2.33 6.28 -2.02
CA SER A 72 -3.26 5.31 -2.57
C SER A 72 -2.54 4.01 -2.91
N ALA A 73 -3.22 2.89 -2.70
CA ALA A 73 -2.78 1.56 -3.10
C ALA A 73 -3.98 0.85 -3.73
N THR A 74 -3.83 0.41 -4.98
CA THR A 74 -4.90 -0.20 -5.77
C THR A 74 -4.43 -1.54 -6.32
N LEU A 75 -5.25 -2.55 -6.15
CA LEU A 75 -5.07 -3.86 -6.76
C LEU A 75 -5.69 -3.89 -8.16
N SER A 76 -5.18 -4.77 -9.02
CA SER A 76 -5.70 -4.97 -10.38
C SER A 76 -7.16 -5.42 -10.45
N ASP A 77 -7.74 -5.87 -9.35
CA ASP A 77 -9.16 -6.24 -9.22
C ASP A 77 -10.07 -5.10 -8.75
N GLY A 78 -9.54 -3.87 -8.63
CA GLY A 78 -10.30 -2.67 -8.28
C GLY A 78 -10.33 -2.33 -6.79
N ARG A 79 -9.88 -3.23 -5.91
CA ARG A 79 -9.79 -2.94 -4.46
C ARG A 79 -8.77 -1.83 -4.21
N THR A 80 -9.17 -0.83 -3.45
CA THR A 80 -8.36 0.37 -3.22
C THR A 80 -8.35 0.77 -1.74
N LEU A 81 -7.15 1.12 -1.28
CA LEU A 81 -6.91 1.86 -0.04
C LEU A 81 -6.48 3.27 -0.43
N SER A 82 -7.15 4.31 0.09
CA SER A 82 -6.71 5.70 -0.11
C SER A 82 -6.79 6.52 1.17
N ARG A 83 -5.70 7.17 1.57
CA ARG A 83 -5.64 7.89 2.84
C ARG A 83 -4.72 9.09 2.81
N ILE A 84 -5.10 10.12 3.55
CA ILE A 84 -4.24 11.26 3.83
C ILE A 84 -3.47 11.00 5.13
N TRP A 85 -2.15 11.17 5.07
CA TRP A 85 -1.22 11.07 6.18
C TRP A 85 -0.66 12.43 6.53
N VAL A 86 -0.53 12.71 7.83
CA VAL A 86 0.04 13.96 8.35
C VAL A 86 1.30 13.65 9.14
N LEU A 87 2.37 14.38 8.87
CA LEU A 87 3.57 14.40 9.69
C LEU A 87 3.38 15.37 10.86
N ASN A 88 3.27 14.82 12.07
CA ASN A 88 3.15 15.58 13.31
C ASN A 88 4.13 15.03 14.34
N ASN A 89 4.94 15.90 14.96
CA ASN A 89 5.99 15.50 15.92
C ASN A 89 6.87 14.35 15.40
N ASN A 90 7.30 14.43 14.13
CA ASN A 90 8.09 13.42 13.44
C ASN A 90 7.43 12.03 13.32
N ALA A 91 6.12 11.93 13.58
CA ALA A 91 5.31 10.73 13.41
C ALA A 91 4.31 10.91 12.26
N LEU A 92 4.13 9.87 11.45
CA LEU A 92 3.11 9.83 10.41
C LEU A 92 1.80 9.31 11.02
N ILE A 93 0.76 10.13 10.96
CA ILE A 93 -0.55 9.84 11.53
C ILE A 93 -1.58 9.84 10.40
N PRO A 94 -2.39 8.79 10.25
CA PRO A 94 -3.49 8.78 9.28
C PRO A 94 -4.59 9.74 9.73
N LEU A 95 -5.05 10.62 8.83
CA LEU A 95 -6.32 11.32 9.05
C LEU A 95 -7.46 10.31 8.93
N LYS A 96 -8.49 10.48 9.78
CA LYS A 96 -9.74 9.72 9.68
C LYS A 96 -10.49 10.15 8.41
N THR A 97 -10.11 9.59 7.27
CA THR A 97 -10.83 9.72 6.00
C THR A 97 -11.62 8.44 5.73
N ARG A 98 -12.80 8.53 5.11
CA ARG A 98 -13.51 7.34 4.60
C ARG A 98 -12.70 6.84 3.39
N ALA A 99 -11.87 5.83 3.63
CA ALA A 99 -10.77 5.39 2.74
C ALA A 99 -11.05 4.11 1.97
N TYR A 100 -12.22 3.48 2.18
CA TYR A 100 -12.52 2.12 1.76
C TYR A 100 -13.69 2.10 0.78
N GLY A 101 -13.45 1.57 -0.41
CA GLY A 101 -14.46 1.38 -1.45
C GLY A 101 -13.98 0.39 -2.50
N VAL A 102 -14.93 -0.28 -3.16
CA VAL A 102 -14.71 -1.03 -4.39
C VAL A 102 -15.22 -0.13 -5.51
N ASN A 103 -14.35 0.28 -6.44
CA ASN A 103 -14.80 0.94 -7.66
C ASN A 103 -15.30 -0.16 -8.59
N ASN A 104 -16.62 -0.37 -8.61
CA ASN A 104 -17.25 -1.10 -9.71
C ASN A 104 -17.42 -0.07 -10.84
N GLU A 105 -16.54 -0.14 -11.83
CA GLU A 105 -16.85 0.47 -13.14
C GLU A 105 -17.97 -0.32 -13.84
#